data_AF-A0A0J9SF08-F1
#
_entry.id   AF-A0A0J9SF08-F1
#
_cell.length_a   1.000
_cell.length_b   1.000
_cell.length_c   1.000
_cell.angle_alpha   90.00
_cell.angle_beta   90.00
_cell.angle_gamma   90.00
#
_symmetry.space_group_name_H-M   'P 1'
#
loop_
_entity.id
_entity.type
_entity.pdbx_description
1 polymer ?
#
loop_
_entity_poly.entity_id
_entity_poly.type
_entity_poly.pdbx_seq_one_letter_code
_entity_poly.pdbx_strand_id
1 'polypeptide(L)'
;MKNFKVNIIDKELDFIKKSCDAYLQKSMFRIDKKTLHTLINEQLKDVNITDASFGNKHLYDIFWDIKSYEEYETHALKEKNDYSDASENYCKPEKANGEENYNKIKDLCKPFISYFLYLTFKSVQNYHSGRRYLGYMNYWLNKELKKKQNNISATDFIDILNALLDNDFSVIDNYNKFKNIVYNTDEEVNKELDLLHDLHDYYNKIITESSDQEKCSEYGQKFVELFKEGIRQYHVTKSKNFYIELLRIWSRYNNEKNKPKFCNILPEPPEIKTLNQKEKEASLSKTIDSCKNYTNISLDTLQHWNREYEGVLKDLSAHEIYDKLNTASSDDNICAKYCANIIHSREYIEDFKKLCPKLTSNIKNLSETLKDTNSPDDRCTYLTYWAYEKIINIFKSHAIHVHDKSVINALNQAVFMVNSELSSKDKCLFSFTGNLSEWKDEKLLHDYFKNYEKISKCSTSTNGTDCKSYCDYLKHISELYSSHINKCCSCYSYPKRVCSELCPKYFKCDIGYFPSDLLYNIGCKVKEEEGEEDEENEKSYETAEDVFRNVTVDLDVIKRSHIEKPFHSAGILVS
;
A
#
# COMPACT_ATOMS: atom_id res chain seq x y z
N MET A 1 16.10 -14.98 42.72
CA MET A 1 15.56 -14.94 41.34
C MET A 1 15.31 -13.53 40.80
N LYS A 2 14.83 -12.53 41.58
CA LYS A 2 14.65 -11.14 41.10
C LYS A 2 15.95 -10.47 40.60
N ASN A 3 17.07 -10.60 41.33
CA ASN A 3 18.36 -10.01 40.92
C ASN A 3 19.02 -10.67 39.70
N PHE A 4 18.63 -11.91 39.34
CA PHE A 4 19.18 -12.60 38.17
C PHE A 4 18.47 -12.16 36.88
N LYS A 5 17.16 -11.86 36.95
CA LYS A 5 16.38 -11.33 35.83
C LYS A 5 16.73 -9.88 35.50
N VAL A 6 16.96 -9.03 36.51
CA VAL A 6 17.36 -7.63 36.31
C VAL A 6 18.76 -7.54 35.69
N ASN A 7 19.72 -8.34 36.16
CA ASN A 7 21.06 -8.38 35.57
C ASN A 7 21.11 -8.93 34.13
N ILE A 8 20.17 -9.81 33.74
CA ILE A 8 20.07 -10.28 32.35
C ILE A 8 19.47 -9.19 31.48
N ILE A 9 18.40 -8.52 31.93
CA ILE A 9 17.77 -7.43 31.19
C ILE A 9 18.74 -6.24 31.03
N ASP A 10 19.47 -5.86 32.07
CA ASP A 10 20.46 -4.77 31.99
C ASP A 10 21.66 -5.17 31.13
N LYS A 11 22.14 -6.42 31.20
CA LYS A 11 23.21 -6.90 30.30
C LYS A 11 22.75 -7.04 28.85
N GLU A 12 21.50 -7.41 28.61
CA GLU A 12 20.92 -7.51 27.27
C GLU A 12 20.59 -6.12 26.71
N LEU A 13 20.12 -5.17 27.54
CA LEU A 13 19.95 -3.76 27.13
C LEU A 13 21.29 -3.06 26.94
N ASP A 14 22.31 -3.35 27.74
CA ASP A 14 23.66 -2.81 27.56
C ASP A 14 24.38 -3.51 26.40
N PHE A 15 24.08 -4.79 26.12
CA PHE A 15 24.50 -5.48 24.89
C PHE A 15 23.76 -4.96 23.66
N ILE A 16 22.46 -4.63 23.74
CA ILE A 16 21.69 -4.04 22.64
C ILE A 16 22.10 -2.58 22.44
N LYS A 17 22.32 -1.80 23.51
CA LYS A 17 22.88 -0.44 23.42
C LYS A 17 24.30 -0.46 22.87
N LYS A 18 25.19 -1.31 23.36
CA LYS A 18 26.55 -1.47 22.79
C LYS A 18 26.54 -2.09 21.39
N SER A 19 25.59 -2.94 21.03
CA SER A 19 25.49 -3.51 19.68
C SER A 19 24.86 -2.53 18.69
N CYS A 20 23.92 -1.68 19.13
CA CYS A 20 23.36 -0.59 18.34
C CYS A 20 24.36 0.57 18.22
N ASP A 21 25.09 0.92 19.28
CA ASP A 21 26.10 1.97 19.29
C ASP A 21 27.40 1.53 18.58
N ALA A 22 27.79 0.25 18.66
CA ALA A 22 28.94 -0.28 17.90
C ALA A 22 28.64 -0.46 16.40
N TYR A 23 27.36 -0.65 16.01
CA TYR A 23 26.94 -0.58 14.61
C TYR A 23 26.84 0.87 14.08
N LEU A 24 26.79 1.85 14.99
CA LEU A 24 26.75 3.28 14.67
C LEU A 24 28.09 4.01 14.80
N GLN A 25 29.13 3.38 15.37
CA GLN A 25 30.47 3.96 15.54
C GLN A 25 31.59 3.29 14.75
N LYS A 26 31.30 2.40 13.80
CA LYS A 26 32.20 2.23 12.66
C LYS A 26 31.85 3.30 11.64
N SER A 27 32.74 4.26 11.45
CA SER A 27 32.73 5.18 10.31
C SER A 27 32.23 4.45 9.06
N MET A 28 31.01 4.75 8.63
CA MET A 28 30.40 4.22 7.39
C MET A 28 31.16 4.70 6.14
N PHE A 29 32.26 5.45 6.31
CA PHE A 29 32.84 6.30 5.28
C PHE A 29 34.01 5.68 4.52
N ARG A 30 34.09 4.34 4.49
CA ARG A 30 34.78 3.58 3.46
C ARG A 30 33.96 2.32 3.18
N ILE A 31 32.99 2.40 2.28
CA ILE A 31 32.24 1.20 1.85
C ILE A 31 33.23 0.32 1.10
N ASP A 32 33.77 -0.68 1.78
CA ASP A 32 34.58 -1.70 1.12
C ASP A 32 33.71 -2.52 0.15
N LYS A 33 34.36 -3.14 -0.83
CA LYS A 33 33.71 -3.92 -1.89
C LYS A 33 32.75 -5.00 -1.35
N LYS A 34 33.01 -5.53 -0.15
CA LYS A 34 32.22 -6.57 0.51
C LYS A 34 30.90 -6.02 1.05
N THR A 35 30.94 -4.84 1.66
CA THR A 35 29.78 -4.15 2.23
C THR A 35 28.83 -3.63 1.15
N LEU A 36 29.36 -3.10 0.04
CA LEU A 36 28.57 -2.76 -1.15
C LEU A 36 27.87 -4.00 -1.72
N HIS A 37 28.56 -5.14 -1.76
CA HIS A 37 27.98 -6.41 -2.19
C HIS A 37 26.82 -6.83 -1.29
N THR A 38 26.95 -6.70 0.03
CA THR A 38 25.86 -7.01 0.97
C THR A 38 24.65 -6.11 0.77
N LEU A 39 24.84 -4.78 0.67
CA LEU A 39 23.75 -3.83 0.44
C LEU A 39 23.02 -4.08 -0.89
N ILE A 40 23.79 -4.30 -1.97
CA ILE A 40 23.23 -4.67 -3.28
C ILE A 40 22.46 -6.00 -3.15
N ASN A 41 23.01 -7.00 -2.47
CA ASN A 41 22.36 -8.30 -2.29
C ASN A 41 21.11 -8.22 -1.39
N GLU A 42 21.06 -7.35 -0.38
CA GLU A 42 19.87 -7.09 0.43
C GLU A 42 18.77 -6.41 -0.39
N GLN A 43 19.12 -5.40 -1.19
CA GLN A 43 18.15 -4.75 -2.08
C GLN A 43 17.65 -5.70 -3.19
N LEU A 44 18.50 -6.61 -3.68
CA LEU A 44 18.13 -7.63 -4.68
C LEU A 44 17.30 -8.78 -4.09
N LYS A 45 17.37 -9.07 -2.79
CA LYS A 45 16.50 -10.07 -2.14
C LYS A 45 15.02 -9.67 -2.20
N ASP A 46 14.73 -8.38 -2.16
CA ASP A 46 13.37 -7.82 -2.28
C ASP A 46 12.91 -7.64 -3.74
N VAL A 47 13.71 -8.04 -4.73
CA VAL A 47 13.37 -7.94 -6.17
C VAL A 47 12.80 -9.24 -6.72
N ASN A 48 12.99 -10.36 -6.01
CA ASN A 48 12.37 -11.63 -6.38
C ASN A 48 10.91 -11.65 -5.92
N ILE A 49 9.99 -11.10 -6.73
CA ILE A 49 8.60 -11.58 -6.90
C ILE A 49 7.85 -10.93 -8.10
N THR A 50 8.33 -9.87 -8.78
CA THR A 50 7.48 -9.22 -9.82
C THR A 50 8.03 -8.96 -11.22
N ASP A 51 9.30 -9.18 -11.56
CA ASP A 51 9.78 -8.86 -12.92
C ASP A 51 10.38 -10.07 -13.64
N ALA A 52 9.50 -10.81 -14.32
CA ALA A 52 9.83 -11.97 -15.16
C ALA A 52 10.19 -11.57 -16.61
N SER A 53 10.68 -10.34 -16.85
CA SER A 53 11.19 -9.96 -18.17
C SER A 53 12.72 -9.87 -18.15
N PHE A 54 13.36 -10.69 -18.99
CA PHE A 54 14.82 -10.64 -19.22
C PHE A 54 15.29 -9.29 -19.82
N GLY A 55 14.39 -8.36 -20.16
CA GLY A 55 14.67 -7.10 -20.86
C GLY A 55 15.30 -6.00 -20.00
N ASN A 56 15.07 -5.97 -18.68
CA ASN A 56 15.42 -4.82 -17.83
C ASN A 56 16.69 -4.96 -16.98
N LYS A 57 17.43 -6.07 -17.08
CA LYS A 57 18.57 -6.34 -16.18
C LYS A 57 19.76 -5.36 -16.36
N HIS A 58 19.79 -4.62 -17.46
CA HIS A 58 20.89 -3.72 -17.85
C HIS A 58 20.45 -2.29 -18.16
N LEU A 59 19.24 -1.88 -17.74
CA LEU A 59 18.70 -0.57 -18.10
C LEU A 59 19.61 0.60 -17.69
N TYR A 60 20.19 0.53 -16.49
CA TYR A 60 20.94 1.65 -15.90
C TYR A 60 22.47 1.45 -15.96
N ASP A 61 22.99 0.24 -16.19
CA ASP A 61 24.44 -0.04 -16.19
C ASP A 61 25.14 0.24 -17.55
N ILE A 62 24.47 1.04 -18.40
CA ILE A 62 24.86 1.28 -19.80
C ILE A 62 26.00 2.28 -19.97
N PHE A 63 26.28 3.14 -18.98
CA PHE A 63 27.24 4.25 -19.10
C PHE A 63 28.68 3.90 -18.72
N TRP A 64 28.97 2.61 -18.50
CA TRP A 64 30.29 2.17 -18.03
C TRP A 64 31.45 2.63 -18.93
N ASP A 65 31.26 2.54 -20.25
CA ASP A 65 32.25 2.90 -21.27
C ASP A 65 31.88 4.19 -22.03
N ILE A 66 31.10 5.09 -21.40
CA ILE A 66 30.52 6.29 -22.03
C ILE A 66 31.52 7.11 -22.85
N LYS A 67 32.74 7.33 -22.34
CA LYS A 67 33.78 8.08 -23.04
C LYS A 67 34.09 7.46 -24.41
N SER A 68 34.16 6.14 -24.47
CA SER A 68 34.38 5.43 -25.74
C SER A 68 33.19 5.64 -26.68
N TYR A 69 31.97 5.56 -26.16
CA TYR A 69 30.76 5.75 -26.97
C TYR A 69 30.68 7.16 -27.56
N GLU A 70 30.97 8.20 -26.78
CA GLU A 70 30.99 9.60 -27.24
C GLU A 70 32.10 9.85 -28.29
N GLU A 71 33.28 9.28 -28.09
CA GLU A 71 34.37 9.31 -29.09
C GLU A 71 33.94 8.62 -30.39
N TYR A 72 33.19 7.52 -30.27
CA TYR A 72 32.69 6.75 -31.41
C TYR A 72 31.62 7.49 -32.19
N GLU A 73 30.68 8.12 -31.49
CA GLU A 73 29.68 9.00 -32.09
C GLU A 73 30.35 10.13 -32.88
N THR A 74 31.30 10.83 -32.24
CA THR A 74 32.05 11.93 -32.86
C THR A 74 32.78 11.49 -34.13
N HIS A 75 33.30 10.26 -34.17
CA HIS A 75 33.95 9.71 -35.36
C HIS A 75 32.95 9.34 -36.45
N ALA A 76 31.90 8.58 -36.10
CA ALA A 76 30.92 8.04 -37.03
C ALA A 76 30.09 9.13 -37.73
N LEU A 77 29.85 10.26 -37.05
CA LEU A 77 29.05 11.36 -37.58
C LEU A 77 29.85 12.40 -38.39
N LYS A 78 31.15 12.20 -38.64
CA LYS A 78 31.93 13.06 -39.54
C LYS A 78 31.48 12.87 -41.00
N GLU A 79 31.42 13.97 -41.76
CA GLU A 79 30.87 14.02 -43.13
C GLU A 79 31.56 13.10 -44.17
N LYS A 80 32.70 12.47 -43.86
CA LYS A 80 33.43 11.57 -44.77
C LYS A 80 34.16 10.46 -44.02
N ASN A 81 33.47 9.34 -43.83
CA ASN A 81 34.08 8.11 -43.34
C ASN A 81 33.37 6.86 -43.92
N ASP A 82 34.01 5.70 -43.86
CA ASP A 82 33.46 4.46 -44.45
C ASP A 82 32.06 4.09 -43.93
N TYR A 83 31.70 4.51 -42.72
CA TYR A 83 30.40 4.24 -42.08
C TYR A 83 29.32 5.23 -42.51
N SER A 84 29.67 6.50 -42.72
CA SER A 84 28.74 7.48 -43.30
C SER A 84 28.37 7.08 -44.72
N ASP A 85 29.35 6.66 -45.52
CA ASP A 85 29.14 6.22 -46.90
C ASP A 85 28.32 4.92 -46.94
N ALA A 86 28.60 3.98 -46.03
CA ALA A 86 27.78 2.77 -45.89
C ALA A 86 26.33 3.10 -45.51
N SER A 87 26.10 4.07 -44.63
CA SER A 87 24.75 4.47 -44.18
C SER A 87 23.85 4.95 -45.32
N GLU A 88 24.44 5.57 -46.36
CA GLU A 88 23.70 6.02 -47.54
C GLU A 88 23.12 4.86 -48.35
N ASN A 89 23.75 3.69 -48.30
CA ASN A 89 23.28 2.51 -49.00
C ASN A 89 22.06 1.87 -48.34
N TYR A 90 21.95 1.97 -47.01
CA TYR A 90 20.88 1.38 -46.22
C TYR A 90 19.67 2.31 -46.05
N CYS A 91 19.89 3.63 -45.95
CA CYS A 91 18.83 4.61 -45.75
C CYS A 91 18.29 5.13 -47.08
N LYS A 92 17.50 4.28 -47.77
CA LYS A 92 16.91 4.59 -49.08
C LYS A 92 15.37 4.52 -49.03
N PRO A 93 14.65 5.54 -49.54
CA PRO A 93 13.19 5.57 -49.49
C PRO A 93 12.54 4.46 -50.32
N GLU A 94 13.19 3.96 -51.38
CA GLU A 94 12.61 2.92 -52.24
C GLU A 94 12.44 1.56 -51.54
N LYS A 95 13.09 1.36 -50.39
CA LYS A 95 12.96 0.15 -49.55
C LYS A 95 11.95 0.28 -48.41
N ALA A 96 11.49 1.50 -48.08
CA ALA A 96 10.52 1.68 -47.01
C ALA A 96 9.10 1.27 -47.48
N ASN A 97 8.26 0.80 -46.57
CA ASN A 97 6.81 0.58 -46.77
C ASN A 97 6.06 1.93 -47.00
N GLY A 98 6.46 2.73 -47.98
CA GLY A 98 5.94 4.04 -48.34
C GLY A 98 6.87 5.22 -47.99
N GLU A 99 6.93 6.21 -48.89
CA GLU A 99 7.69 7.48 -48.76
C GLU A 99 7.31 8.26 -47.49
N GLU A 100 6.03 8.19 -47.08
CA GLU A 100 5.51 8.81 -45.87
C GLU A 100 6.18 8.27 -44.58
N ASN A 101 6.42 6.96 -44.51
CA ASN A 101 7.06 6.35 -43.34
C ASN A 101 8.56 6.68 -43.31
N TYR A 102 9.26 6.63 -44.44
CA TYR A 102 10.66 7.04 -44.50
C TYR A 102 10.85 8.50 -44.09
N ASN A 103 9.94 9.38 -44.49
CA ASN A 103 9.98 10.80 -44.14
C ASN A 103 9.98 11.06 -42.62
N LYS A 104 9.44 10.15 -41.80
CA LYS A 104 9.45 10.25 -40.33
C LYS A 104 10.84 10.01 -39.73
N ILE A 105 11.71 9.26 -40.42
CA ILE A 105 13.02 8.87 -39.90
C ILE A 105 14.20 9.41 -40.72
N LYS A 106 13.95 10.06 -41.85
CA LYS A 106 14.97 10.47 -42.84
C LYS A 106 16.16 11.23 -42.23
N ASP A 107 15.89 12.09 -41.25
CA ASP A 107 16.91 12.95 -40.64
C ASP A 107 17.80 12.20 -39.63
N LEU A 108 17.35 11.03 -39.17
CA LEU A 108 18.05 10.22 -38.16
C LEU A 108 18.50 8.85 -38.69
N CYS A 109 17.97 8.37 -39.81
CA CYS A 109 18.36 7.08 -40.39
C CYS A 109 19.87 6.99 -40.64
N LYS A 110 20.44 7.95 -41.39
CA LYS A 110 21.88 7.95 -41.72
C LYS A 110 22.76 8.08 -40.46
N PRO A 111 22.54 9.07 -39.56
CA PRO A 111 23.27 9.15 -38.29
C PRO A 111 23.18 7.87 -37.46
N PHE A 112 21.97 7.29 -37.33
CA PHE A 112 21.74 6.07 -36.57
C PHE A 112 22.54 4.90 -37.15
N ILE A 113 22.44 4.64 -38.46
CA ILE A 113 23.13 3.52 -39.09
C ILE A 113 24.65 3.68 -39.03
N SER A 114 25.17 4.88 -39.33
CA SER A 114 26.60 5.16 -39.24
C SER A 114 27.13 4.90 -37.83
N TYR A 115 26.45 5.44 -36.83
CA TYR A 115 26.86 5.27 -35.44
C TYR A 115 26.72 3.82 -34.98
N PHE A 116 25.60 3.15 -35.30
CA PHE A 116 25.36 1.77 -34.92
C PHE A 116 26.42 0.81 -35.49
N LEU A 117 26.81 1.00 -36.76
CA LEU A 117 27.86 0.21 -37.39
C LEU A 117 29.21 0.39 -36.67
N TYR A 118 29.61 1.64 -36.43
CA TYR A 118 30.89 1.93 -35.81
C TYR A 118 30.95 1.46 -34.35
N LEU A 119 29.90 1.76 -33.57
CA LEU A 119 29.74 1.34 -32.18
C LEU A 119 29.82 -0.18 -32.08
N THR A 120 29.07 -0.91 -32.91
CA THR A 120 29.08 -2.37 -32.93
C THR A 120 30.46 -2.93 -33.26
N PHE A 121 31.12 -2.40 -34.29
CA PHE A 121 32.44 -2.86 -34.70
C PHE A 121 33.49 -2.68 -33.59
N LYS A 122 33.52 -1.52 -32.95
CA LYS A 122 34.44 -1.23 -31.84
C LYS A 122 34.11 -2.01 -30.58
N SER A 123 32.83 -2.19 -30.25
CA SER A 123 32.39 -2.97 -29.10
C SER A 123 32.69 -4.47 -29.23
N VAL A 124 32.65 -5.03 -30.45
CA VAL A 124 33.08 -6.43 -30.70
C VAL A 124 34.58 -6.60 -30.50
N GLN A 125 35.39 -5.61 -30.88
CA GLN A 125 36.84 -5.63 -30.66
C GLN A 125 37.22 -5.47 -29.18
N ASN A 126 36.43 -4.69 -28.43
CA ASN A 126 36.65 -4.41 -27.01
C ASN A 126 35.81 -5.36 -26.12
N TYR A 127 36.38 -6.54 -25.82
CA TYR A 127 35.77 -7.65 -25.06
C TYR A 127 35.19 -7.29 -23.67
N HIS A 128 35.40 -6.07 -23.18
CA HIS A 128 35.02 -5.62 -21.83
C HIS A 128 33.60 -5.05 -21.70
N SER A 129 32.93 -4.66 -22.79
CA SER A 129 31.66 -3.90 -22.75
C SER A 129 30.38 -4.75 -22.78
N GLY A 130 30.46 -6.04 -23.16
CA GLY A 130 29.31 -6.93 -23.21
C GLY A 130 28.17 -6.41 -24.12
N ARG A 131 26.91 -6.52 -23.67
CA ARG A 131 25.72 -5.98 -24.39
C ARG A 131 25.34 -4.54 -23.98
N ARG A 132 26.16 -3.85 -23.19
CA ARG A 132 25.84 -2.50 -22.66
C ARG A 132 25.71 -1.44 -23.74
N TYR A 133 26.53 -1.53 -24.78
CA TYR A 133 26.49 -0.59 -25.91
C TYR A 133 25.13 -0.60 -26.63
N LEU A 134 24.41 -1.73 -26.63
CA LEU A 134 23.06 -1.82 -27.19
C LEU A 134 22.06 -1.04 -26.33
N GLY A 135 22.17 -1.12 -25.01
CA GLY A 135 21.36 -0.31 -24.09
C GLY A 135 21.68 1.18 -24.23
N TYR A 136 22.97 1.53 -24.33
CA TYR A 136 23.40 2.90 -24.62
C TYR A 136 22.83 3.42 -25.95
N MET A 137 22.83 2.58 -27.00
CA MET A 137 22.24 2.96 -28.29
C MET A 137 20.75 3.27 -28.18
N ASN A 138 20.00 2.56 -27.32
CA ASN A 138 18.58 2.86 -27.09
C ASN A 138 18.41 4.21 -26.38
N TYR A 139 19.23 4.49 -25.37
CA TYR A 139 19.26 5.80 -24.70
C TYR A 139 19.59 6.93 -25.70
N TRP A 140 20.62 6.74 -26.54
CA TRP A 140 21.01 7.70 -27.57
C TRP A 140 19.88 7.97 -28.57
N LEU A 141 19.23 6.90 -29.08
CA LEU A 141 18.12 7.02 -30.02
C LEU A 141 16.96 7.84 -29.42
N ASN A 142 16.53 7.52 -28.20
CA ASN A 142 15.47 8.27 -27.52
C ASN A 142 15.84 9.75 -27.33
N LYS A 143 17.11 10.04 -26.97
CA LYS A 143 17.62 11.40 -26.80
C LYS A 143 17.62 12.19 -28.10
N GLU A 144 18.06 11.60 -29.21
CA GLU A 144 18.06 12.25 -30.53
C GLU A 144 16.65 12.50 -31.07
N LEU A 145 15.74 11.54 -30.92
CA LEU A 145 14.33 11.71 -31.31
C LEU A 145 13.68 12.89 -30.55
N LYS A 146 13.96 13.03 -29.25
CA LYS A 146 13.47 14.14 -28.42
C LYS A 146 14.04 15.49 -28.87
N LYS A 147 15.33 15.58 -29.21
CA LYS A 147 15.97 16.83 -29.68
C LYS A 147 15.34 17.37 -30.97
N LYS A 148 14.93 16.47 -31.87
CA LYS A 148 14.39 16.84 -33.18
C LYS A 148 12.90 17.22 -33.16
N GLN A 149 12.23 17.15 -31.99
CA GLN A 149 10.76 17.26 -31.88
C GLN A 149 10.04 16.27 -32.81
N ASN A 150 10.68 15.14 -33.08
CA ASN A 150 10.12 14.10 -33.92
C ASN A 150 9.02 13.39 -33.12
N ASN A 151 7.79 13.39 -33.63
CA ASN A 151 6.63 12.74 -32.99
C ASN A 151 6.64 11.20 -33.10
N ILE A 152 7.81 10.59 -33.34
CA ILE A 152 7.94 9.13 -33.48
C ILE A 152 8.68 8.55 -32.28
N SER A 153 8.19 7.41 -31.79
CA SER A 153 8.80 6.69 -30.68
C SER A 153 10.02 5.88 -31.14
N ALA A 154 10.88 5.45 -30.21
CA ALA A 154 12.04 4.61 -30.55
C ALA A 154 11.60 3.26 -31.16
N THR A 155 10.50 2.67 -30.66
CA THR A 155 9.95 1.43 -31.23
C THR A 155 9.45 1.65 -32.66
N ASP A 156 8.71 2.73 -32.91
CA ASP A 156 8.21 3.05 -34.25
C ASP A 156 9.35 3.36 -35.23
N PHE A 157 10.41 4.05 -34.76
CA PHE A 157 11.61 4.29 -35.55
C PHE A 157 12.23 2.97 -36.02
N ILE A 158 12.30 1.98 -35.12
CA ILE A 158 12.86 0.67 -35.43
C ILE A 158 11.94 -0.15 -36.34
N ASP A 159 10.62 -0.05 -36.20
CA ASP A 159 9.67 -0.70 -37.09
C ASP A 159 9.80 -0.21 -38.53
N ILE A 160 10.01 1.09 -38.72
CA ILE A 160 10.28 1.66 -40.05
C ILE A 160 11.66 1.22 -40.55
N LEU A 161 12.68 1.22 -39.68
CA LEU A 161 14.02 0.80 -40.03
C LEU A 161 14.09 -0.71 -40.40
N ASN A 162 13.28 -1.56 -39.78
CA ASN A 162 13.18 -2.98 -40.10
C ASN A 162 12.76 -3.22 -41.56
N ALA A 163 11.97 -2.32 -42.15
CA ALA A 163 11.61 -2.41 -43.57
C ALA A 163 12.77 -2.04 -44.50
N LEU A 164 13.74 -1.23 -44.02
CA LEU A 164 14.89 -0.78 -44.80
C LEU A 164 16.05 -1.78 -44.80
N LEU A 165 16.23 -2.52 -43.70
CA LEU A 165 17.36 -3.41 -43.49
C LEU A 165 17.03 -4.84 -43.92
N ASP A 166 17.86 -5.41 -44.78
CA ASP A 166 17.79 -6.80 -45.24
C ASP A 166 18.98 -7.61 -44.69
N ASN A 167 19.11 -8.87 -45.13
CA ASN A 167 20.20 -9.75 -44.70
C ASN A 167 21.60 -9.27 -45.17
N ASP A 168 21.68 -8.28 -46.06
CA ASP A 168 22.95 -7.71 -46.51
C ASP A 168 23.51 -6.66 -45.53
N PHE A 169 22.75 -6.31 -44.47
CA PHE A 169 23.25 -5.43 -43.42
C PHE A 169 24.38 -6.10 -42.64
N SER A 170 25.59 -5.53 -42.73
CA SER A 170 26.84 -6.16 -42.22
C SER A 170 26.85 -6.48 -40.72
N VAL A 171 25.96 -5.88 -39.93
CA VAL A 171 25.82 -6.13 -38.48
C VAL A 171 24.41 -6.61 -38.10
N ILE A 172 23.71 -7.29 -39.01
CA ILE A 172 22.31 -7.73 -38.85
C ILE A 172 22.06 -8.52 -37.56
N ASP A 173 23.00 -9.37 -37.13
CA ASP A 173 22.86 -10.12 -35.86
C ASP A 173 22.83 -9.22 -34.62
N ASN A 174 23.63 -8.15 -34.62
CA ASN A 174 23.64 -7.19 -33.51
C ASN A 174 22.42 -6.28 -33.56
N TYR A 175 21.97 -5.93 -34.77
CA TYR A 175 20.70 -5.23 -34.95
C TYR A 175 19.51 -6.06 -34.48
N ASN A 176 19.46 -7.35 -34.80
CA ASN A 176 18.43 -8.27 -34.32
C ASN A 176 18.43 -8.40 -32.80
N LYS A 177 19.60 -8.28 -32.14
CA LYS A 177 19.67 -8.20 -30.67
C LYS A 177 19.17 -6.84 -30.17
N PHE A 178 19.57 -5.76 -30.83
CA PHE A 178 19.17 -4.40 -30.49
C PHE A 178 17.64 -4.23 -30.55
N LYS A 179 17.01 -4.56 -31.67
CA LYS A 179 15.57 -4.39 -31.88
C LYS A 179 14.72 -5.10 -30.83
N ASN A 180 15.20 -6.22 -30.29
CA ASN A 180 14.52 -6.99 -29.25
C ASN A 180 14.62 -6.35 -27.86
N ILE A 181 15.48 -5.34 -27.67
CA ILE A 181 15.67 -4.64 -26.39
C ILE A 181 15.33 -3.14 -26.49
N VAL A 182 14.85 -2.65 -27.64
CA VAL A 182 14.46 -1.25 -27.80
C VAL A 182 13.19 -0.99 -27.00
N TYR A 183 13.17 0.16 -26.32
CA TYR A 183 12.03 0.61 -25.53
C TYR A 183 11.93 2.13 -25.60
N ASN A 184 10.69 2.62 -25.43
CA ASN A 184 10.40 4.04 -25.31
C ASN A 184 10.65 4.46 -23.86
N THR A 185 11.41 5.53 -23.68
CA THR A 185 11.67 6.08 -22.34
C THR A 185 10.60 7.09 -21.96
N ASP A 186 9.99 6.91 -20.79
CA ASP A 186 9.17 7.95 -20.17
C ASP A 186 10.04 9.10 -19.60
N GLU A 187 9.40 10.18 -19.15
CA GLU A 187 10.09 11.38 -18.67
C GLU A 187 10.95 11.11 -17.41
N GLU A 188 10.48 10.24 -16.51
CA GLU A 188 11.17 9.93 -15.26
C GLU A 188 12.42 9.06 -15.50
N VAL A 189 12.29 8.02 -16.32
CA VAL A 189 13.41 7.15 -16.73
C VAL A 189 14.46 7.95 -17.50
N ASN A 190 14.05 8.87 -18.38
CA ASN A 190 14.98 9.75 -19.08
C ASN A 190 15.79 10.61 -18.09
N LYS A 191 15.13 11.23 -17.10
CA LYS A 191 15.81 12.04 -16.10
C LYS A 191 16.83 11.22 -15.29
N GLU A 192 16.48 9.98 -14.94
CA GLU A 192 17.40 9.07 -14.26
C GLU A 192 18.61 8.67 -15.12
N LEU A 193 18.39 8.34 -16.39
CA LEU A 193 19.46 8.00 -17.34
C LEU A 193 20.38 9.20 -17.62
N ASP A 194 19.83 10.40 -17.80
CA ASP A 194 20.61 11.63 -17.95
C ASP A 194 21.48 11.92 -16.71
N LEU A 195 20.94 11.72 -15.50
CA LEU A 195 21.71 11.86 -14.26
C LEU A 195 22.88 10.86 -14.18
N LEU A 196 22.65 9.58 -14.55
CA LEU A 196 23.73 8.60 -14.58
C LEU A 196 24.76 8.91 -15.65
N HIS A 197 24.32 9.33 -16.83
CA HIS A 197 25.18 9.77 -17.92
C HIS A 197 26.15 10.87 -17.44
N ASP A 198 25.60 11.94 -16.86
CA ASP A 198 26.39 13.08 -16.41
C ASP A 198 27.33 12.70 -15.26
N LEU A 199 26.87 11.85 -14.32
CA LEU A 199 27.73 11.31 -13.27
C LEU A 199 28.92 10.54 -13.85
N HIS A 200 28.69 9.70 -14.85
CA HIS A 200 29.75 8.93 -15.52
C HIS A 200 30.72 9.82 -16.30
N ASP A 201 30.23 10.85 -16.98
CA ASP A 201 31.04 11.84 -17.67
C ASP A 201 31.95 12.62 -16.68
N TYR A 202 31.38 13.20 -15.61
CA TYR A 202 32.18 13.89 -14.59
C TYR A 202 33.15 12.94 -13.89
N TYR A 203 32.75 11.70 -13.59
CA TYR A 203 33.67 10.69 -13.06
C TYR A 203 34.86 10.46 -14.01
N ASN A 204 34.61 10.32 -15.31
CA ASN A 204 35.66 10.14 -16.31
C ASN A 204 36.60 11.36 -16.37
N LYS A 205 36.05 12.58 -16.39
CA LYS A 205 36.85 13.82 -16.34
C LYS A 205 37.74 13.88 -15.11
N ILE A 206 37.22 13.51 -13.93
CA ILE A 206 37.98 13.45 -12.68
C ILE A 206 39.17 12.48 -12.79
N ILE A 207 38.99 11.30 -13.41
CA ILE A 207 40.08 10.30 -13.51
C ILE A 207 41.05 10.59 -14.67
N THR A 208 40.64 11.28 -15.74
CA THR A 208 41.50 11.52 -16.91
C THR A 208 42.18 12.89 -16.92
N GLU A 209 41.59 13.90 -16.30
CA GLU A 209 42.10 15.28 -16.30
C GLU A 209 42.67 15.69 -14.92
N SER A 210 43.05 14.71 -14.09
CA SER A 210 43.48 14.91 -12.70
C SER A 210 44.76 15.74 -12.50
N SER A 211 45.48 16.07 -13.58
CA SER A 211 46.65 16.94 -13.56
C SER A 211 46.31 18.41 -13.31
N ASP A 212 45.13 18.86 -13.73
CA ASP A 212 44.63 20.21 -13.49
C ASP A 212 43.80 20.21 -12.20
N GLN A 213 44.41 20.67 -11.09
CA GLN A 213 43.81 20.59 -9.76
C GLN A 213 42.54 21.44 -9.62
N GLU A 214 42.46 22.57 -10.33
CA GLU A 214 41.30 23.47 -10.28
C GLU A 214 40.10 22.85 -10.98
N LYS A 215 40.29 22.38 -12.23
CA LYS A 215 39.24 21.68 -12.99
C LYS A 215 38.78 20.42 -12.31
N CYS A 216 39.71 19.63 -11.76
CA CYS A 216 39.33 18.40 -11.09
C CYS A 216 38.49 18.66 -9.83
N SER A 217 38.82 19.70 -9.06
CA SER A 217 38.01 20.11 -7.91
C SER A 217 36.59 20.51 -8.34
N GLU A 218 36.47 21.30 -9.42
CA GLU A 218 35.18 21.69 -10.01
C GLU A 218 34.36 20.46 -10.45
N TYR A 219 34.98 19.50 -11.13
CA TYR A 219 34.32 18.26 -11.55
C TYR A 219 33.87 17.42 -10.35
N GLY A 220 34.68 17.35 -9.29
CA GLY A 220 34.32 16.69 -8.03
C GLY A 220 33.11 17.33 -7.36
N GLN A 221 33.02 18.66 -7.35
CA GLN A 221 31.86 19.39 -6.82
C GLN A 221 30.59 19.08 -7.62
N LYS A 222 30.66 19.19 -8.94
CA LYS A 222 29.53 18.88 -9.84
C LYS A 222 29.08 17.42 -9.71
N PHE A 223 30.02 16.47 -9.61
CA PHE A 223 29.71 15.07 -9.37
C PHE A 223 28.92 14.87 -8.06
N VAL A 224 29.35 15.52 -6.97
CA VAL A 224 28.65 15.44 -5.67
C VAL A 224 27.25 16.07 -5.74
N GLU A 225 27.09 17.17 -6.45
CA GLU A 225 25.78 17.81 -6.66
C GLU A 225 24.82 16.93 -7.46
N LEU A 226 25.28 16.40 -8.59
CA LEU A 226 24.51 15.45 -9.41
C LEU A 226 24.16 14.20 -8.63
N PHE A 227 25.07 13.70 -7.78
CA PHE A 227 24.80 12.54 -6.95
C PHE A 227 23.68 12.80 -5.93
N LYS A 228 23.70 13.98 -5.29
CA LYS A 228 22.61 14.40 -4.39
C LYS A 228 21.28 14.48 -5.13
N GLU A 229 21.28 15.03 -6.35
CA GLU A 229 20.09 15.08 -7.19
C GLU A 229 19.60 13.69 -7.58
N GLY A 230 20.50 12.75 -7.88
CA GLY A 230 20.18 11.34 -8.08
C GLY A 230 19.49 10.71 -6.88
N ILE A 231 19.97 10.97 -5.65
CA ILE A 231 19.31 10.47 -4.43
C ILE A 231 17.88 11.04 -4.31
N ARG A 232 17.68 12.32 -4.61
CA ARG A 232 16.33 12.92 -4.61
C ARG A 232 15.43 12.28 -5.65
N GLN A 233 15.92 12.09 -6.86
CA GLN A 233 15.17 11.44 -7.94
C GLN A 233 14.76 10.02 -7.55
N TYR A 234 15.63 9.25 -6.91
CA TYR A 234 15.27 7.93 -6.37
C TYR A 234 14.12 8.00 -5.35
N HIS A 235 14.05 9.04 -4.51
CA HIS A 235 12.92 9.18 -3.58
C HIS A 235 11.61 9.52 -4.28
N VAL A 236 11.65 10.12 -5.47
CA VAL A 236 10.47 10.37 -6.31
C VAL A 236 10.03 9.07 -6.99
N THR A 237 10.93 8.39 -7.70
CA THR A 237 10.60 7.26 -8.58
C THR A 237 10.54 5.91 -7.85
N LYS A 238 11.21 5.79 -6.71
CA LYS A 238 11.48 4.53 -5.99
C LYS A 238 12.17 3.47 -6.86
N SER A 239 12.87 3.88 -7.92
CA SER A 239 13.58 2.97 -8.83
C SER A 239 14.78 2.33 -8.14
N LYS A 240 14.65 1.06 -7.76
CA LYS A 240 15.73 0.29 -7.11
C LYS A 240 16.95 0.12 -8.02
N ASN A 241 16.73 -0.14 -9.31
CA ASN A 241 17.83 -0.35 -10.27
C ASN A 241 18.64 0.93 -10.49
N PHE A 242 17.97 2.08 -10.59
CA PHE A 242 18.64 3.39 -10.63
C PHE A 242 19.46 3.63 -9.36
N TYR A 243 18.90 3.37 -8.18
CA TYR A 243 19.61 3.52 -6.92
C TYR A 243 20.85 2.63 -6.80
N ILE A 244 20.77 1.39 -7.28
CA ILE A 244 21.91 0.47 -7.32
C ILE A 244 23.04 1.05 -8.19
N GLU A 245 22.74 1.60 -9.36
CA GLU A 245 23.76 2.20 -10.22
C GLU A 245 24.35 3.49 -9.63
N LEU A 246 23.53 4.34 -9.01
CA LEU A 246 24.01 5.48 -8.22
C LEU A 246 25.04 5.03 -7.18
N LEU A 247 24.74 4.00 -6.39
CA LEU A 247 25.67 3.46 -5.39
C LEU A 247 26.95 2.88 -6.01
N ARG A 248 26.86 2.26 -7.19
CA ARG A 248 28.02 1.72 -7.91
C ARG A 248 28.96 2.83 -8.36
N ILE A 249 28.44 3.89 -9.00
CA ILE A 249 29.29 5.01 -9.43
C ILE A 249 29.86 5.78 -8.24
N TRP A 250 29.09 5.94 -7.17
CA TRP A 250 29.56 6.51 -5.92
C TRP A 250 30.73 5.74 -5.31
N SER A 251 30.65 4.41 -5.32
CA SER A 251 31.74 3.55 -4.84
C SER A 251 33.00 3.73 -5.68
N ARG A 252 32.87 3.85 -7.01
CA ARG A 252 34.00 4.13 -7.91
C ARG A 252 34.68 5.45 -7.56
N TYR A 253 33.92 6.53 -7.45
CA TYR A 253 34.42 7.84 -7.06
C TYR A 253 35.22 7.79 -5.74
N ASN A 254 34.67 7.13 -4.71
CA ASN A 254 35.35 6.98 -3.42
C ASN A 254 36.62 6.12 -3.48
N ASN A 255 36.66 5.09 -4.32
CA ASN A 255 37.86 4.28 -4.50
C ASN A 255 38.98 5.07 -5.18
N GLU A 256 38.64 5.88 -6.19
CA GLU A 256 39.60 6.74 -6.88
C GLU A 256 40.15 7.83 -5.96
N LYS A 257 39.34 8.39 -5.05
CA LYS A 257 39.75 9.36 -4.01
C LYS A 257 40.98 8.93 -3.20
N ASN A 258 41.18 7.62 -3.02
CA ASN A 258 42.28 7.09 -2.21
C ASN A 258 43.59 6.86 -3.00
N LYS A 259 43.66 7.19 -4.30
CA LYS A 259 44.87 6.95 -5.11
C LYS A 259 45.89 8.09 -5.00
N PRO A 260 47.21 7.81 -4.98
CA PRO A 260 48.26 8.82 -4.73
C PRO A 260 48.42 9.92 -5.80
N LYS A 261 47.85 9.74 -7.00
CA LYS A 261 47.90 10.69 -8.13
C LYS A 261 46.55 11.38 -8.38
N PHE A 262 45.64 11.27 -7.43
CA PHE A 262 44.28 11.78 -7.55
C PHE A 262 44.17 13.17 -6.92
N CYS A 263 43.13 13.89 -7.28
CA CYS A 263 42.99 15.32 -7.00
C CYS A 263 43.09 15.62 -5.50
N ASN A 264 43.96 16.57 -5.14
CA ASN A 264 44.34 16.83 -3.75
C ASN A 264 43.21 17.51 -2.94
N ILE A 265 42.22 18.09 -3.63
CA ILE A 265 41.09 18.82 -3.04
C ILE A 265 39.81 18.28 -3.67
N LEU A 266 39.23 17.23 -3.08
CA LEU A 266 37.90 16.75 -3.45
C LEU A 266 36.91 17.03 -2.33
N PRO A 267 35.68 17.47 -2.66
CA PRO A 267 34.65 17.72 -1.68
C PRO A 267 34.40 16.48 -0.82
N GLU A 268 34.02 16.72 0.43
CA GLU A 268 33.64 15.63 1.31
C GLU A 268 32.39 14.92 0.78
N PRO A 269 32.38 13.58 0.83
CA PRO A 269 31.23 12.80 0.43
C PRO A 269 29.99 13.19 1.27
N PRO A 270 28.80 13.42 0.66
CA PRO A 270 27.59 13.61 1.43
C PRO A 270 27.25 12.33 2.20
N GLU A 271 26.82 12.49 3.44
CA GLU A 271 26.38 11.38 4.27
C GLU A 271 25.04 10.85 3.76
N ILE A 272 25.06 9.72 3.04
CA ILE A 272 23.86 9.12 2.43
C ILE A 272 22.76 8.84 3.47
N LYS A 273 23.13 8.42 4.69
CA LYS A 273 22.17 8.20 5.78
C LYS A 273 21.44 9.50 6.15
N THR A 274 22.17 10.60 6.25
CA THR A 274 21.65 11.93 6.55
C THR A 274 20.78 12.44 5.41
N LEU A 275 21.11 12.17 4.15
CA LEU A 275 20.19 12.43 3.02
C LEU A 275 18.91 11.62 3.13
N ASN A 276 19.01 10.31 3.37
CA ASN A 276 17.82 9.46 3.50
C ASN A 276 16.92 9.87 4.67
N GLN A 277 17.49 10.35 5.77
CA GLN A 277 16.74 10.92 6.89
C GLN A 277 16.07 12.24 6.49
N LYS A 278 16.83 13.17 5.90
CA LYS A 278 16.29 14.46 5.42
C LYS A 278 15.17 14.29 4.39
N GLU A 279 15.30 13.34 3.47
CA GLU A 279 14.27 13.07 2.46
C GLU A 279 13.03 12.40 3.07
N LYS A 280 13.20 11.52 4.07
CA LYS A 280 12.06 10.98 4.84
C LYS A 280 11.35 12.08 5.63
N GLU A 281 12.11 12.96 6.28
CA GLU A 281 11.57 14.11 7.01
C GLU A 281 10.86 15.09 6.07
N ALA A 282 11.42 15.36 4.89
CA ALA A 282 10.81 16.20 3.86
C ALA A 282 9.52 15.57 3.30
N SER A 283 9.54 14.26 3.00
CA SER A 283 8.35 13.52 2.57
C SER A 283 7.27 13.51 3.64
N LEU A 284 7.65 13.34 4.91
CA LEU A 284 6.72 13.41 6.04
C LEU A 284 6.14 14.83 6.16
N SER A 285 6.98 15.87 6.09
CA SER A 285 6.56 17.28 6.11
C SER A 285 5.56 17.60 5.00
N LYS A 286 5.83 17.18 3.77
CA LYS A 286 4.92 17.36 2.63
C LYS A 286 3.57 16.65 2.85
N THR A 287 3.62 15.47 3.48
CA THR A 287 2.40 14.72 3.80
C THR A 287 1.62 15.39 4.94
N ILE A 288 2.29 15.93 5.96
CA ILE A 288 1.69 16.75 7.03
C ILE A 288 0.94 17.93 6.41
N ASP A 289 1.56 18.65 5.47
CA ASP A 289 0.91 19.78 4.78
C ASP A 289 -0.32 19.33 3.98
N SER A 290 -0.26 18.17 3.33
CA SER A 290 -1.40 17.60 2.61
C SER A 290 -2.53 17.18 3.57
N CYS A 291 -2.18 16.64 4.74
CA CYS A 291 -3.11 16.20 5.77
C CYS A 291 -3.93 17.35 6.38
N LYS A 292 -3.39 18.57 6.45
CA LYS A 292 -4.12 19.75 6.94
C LYS A 292 -5.43 20.01 6.19
N ASN A 293 -5.50 19.59 4.92
CA ASN A 293 -6.71 19.70 4.11
C ASN A 293 -7.81 18.70 4.54
N TYR A 294 -7.51 17.73 5.41
CA TYR A 294 -8.40 16.61 5.72
C TYR A 294 -8.64 16.41 7.21
N THR A 295 -7.78 16.92 8.08
CA THR A 295 -7.85 16.71 9.54
C THR A 295 -8.89 17.60 10.25
N ASN A 296 -9.15 18.80 9.73
CA ASN A 296 -10.10 19.77 10.29
C ASN A 296 -11.46 19.78 9.59
N ILE A 297 -11.75 18.77 8.77
CA ILE A 297 -13.02 18.68 8.03
C ILE A 297 -13.99 17.78 8.79
N SER A 298 -15.21 18.28 9.02
CA SER A 298 -16.33 17.46 9.43
C SER A 298 -16.58 16.37 8.38
N LEU A 299 -16.59 15.10 8.80
CA LEU A 299 -17.19 14.04 8.00
C LEU A 299 -18.70 14.27 8.03
N ASP A 300 -19.17 15.21 7.20
CA ASP A 300 -20.59 15.52 7.08
C ASP A 300 -21.36 14.21 6.89
N THR A 301 -22.46 14.09 7.62
CA THR A 301 -23.33 12.91 7.64
C THR A 301 -24.00 12.76 6.28
N LEU A 302 -23.26 12.19 5.34
CA LEU A 302 -23.74 11.70 4.06
C LEU A 302 -24.81 10.63 4.37
N GLN A 303 -26.08 11.03 4.25
CA GLN A 303 -27.28 10.21 4.39
C GLN A 303 -27.11 8.94 5.23
N HIS A 304 -27.42 9.01 6.53
CA HIS A 304 -27.47 7.84 7.41
C HIS A 304 -28.21 6.66 6.74
N TRP A 305 -27.56 5.50 6.67
CA TRP A 305 -28.16 4.32 6.08
C TRP A 305 -29.41 3.86 6.85
N ASN A 306 -29.50 4.20 8.13
CA ASN A 306 -30.60 3.94 9.05
C ASN A 306 -31.49 5.18 9.31
N ARG A 307 -31.62 6.11 8.36
CA ARG A 307 -32.39 7.37 8.51
C ARG A 307 -33.78 7.18 9.13
N GLU A 308 -34.43 6.06 8.82
CA GLU A 308 -35.74 5.68 9.37
C GLU A 308 -35.78 5.72 10.90
N TYR A 309 -34.70 5.29 11.57
CA TYR A 309 -34.61 5.21 13.03
C TYR A 309 -33.78 6.35 13.65
N GLU A 310 -33.15 7.21 12.85
CA GLU A 310 -32.26 8.27 13.32
C GLU A 310 -32.91 9.16 14.39
N GLY A 311 -34.18 9.54 14.17
CA GLY A 311 -34.91 10.39 15.10
C GLY A 311 -35.11 9.77 16.49
N VAL A 312 -35.28 8.45 16.58
CA VAL A 312 -35.52 7.75 17.85
C VAL A 312 -34.21 7.30 18.52
N LEU A 313 -33.15 7.10 17.73
CA LEU A 313 -31.85 6.70 18.25
C LEU A 313 -31.00 7.88 18.74
N LYS A 314 -31.27 9.10 18.25
CA LYS A 314 -30.48 10.30 18.56
C LYS A 314 -30.35 10.60 20.05
N ASP A 315 -31.43 10.36 20.80
CA ASP A 315 -31.46 10.61 22.23
C ASP A 315 -31.03 9.39 23.05
N LEU A 316 -30.44 8.35 22.45
CA LEU A 316 -30.03 7.13 23.15
C LEU A 316 -28.52 7.06 23.45
N SER A 317 -28.16 6.23 24.42
CA SER A 317 -26.80 6.14 24.98
C SER A 317 -25.73 5.83 23.94
N ALA A 318 -26.01 4.97 22.96
CA ALA A 318 -25.05 4.66 21.90
C ALA A 318 -24.74 5.89 21.02
N HIS A 319 -25.73 6.73 20.72
CA HIS A 319 -25.56 7.91 19.89
C HIS A 319 -24.61 8.93 20.54
N GLU A 320 -24.76 9.16 21.86
CA GLU A 320 -23.86 10.03 22.62
C GLU A 320 -22.39 9.59 22.53
N ILE A 321 -22.12 8.28 22.45
CA ILE A 321 -20.77 7.73 22.28
C ILE A 321 -20.26 7.95 20.86
N TYR A 322 -21.08 7.75 19.84
CA TYR A 322 -20.71 8.01 18.44
C TYR A 322 -20.43 9.49 18.18
N ASP A 323 -21.15 10.40 18.84
CA ASP A 323 -20.88 11.84 18.76
C ASP A 323 -19.50 12.21 19.29
N LYS A 324 -19.01 11.55 20.34
CA LYS A 324 -17.63 11.73 20.82
C LYS A 324 -16.61 11.34 19.76
N LEU A 325 -16.84 10.23 19.04
CA LEU A 325 -15.98 9.80 17.93
C LEU A 325 -16.08 10.73 16.70
N ASN A 326 -17.27 11.27 16.43
CA ASN A 326 -17.50 12.25 15.35
C ASN A 326 -16.83 13.60 15.63
N THR A 327 -16.75 14.02 16.89
CA THR A 327 -16.23 15.34 17.29
C THR A 327 -14.75 15.34 17.66
N ALA A 328 -14.16 14.19 17.98
CA ALA A 328 -12.74 14.05 18.33
C ALA A 328 -11.80 14.68 17.28
N SER A 329 -10.78 15.41 17.70
CA SER A 329 -9.85 16.04 16.74
C SER A 329 -9.00 15.01 16.01
N SER A 330 -8.73 15.28 14.73
CA SER A 330 -7.72 14.54 13.97
C SER A 330 -6.35 15.23 14.14
N ASP A 331 -5.26 14.48 14.06
CA ASP A 331 -3.90 15.01 14.20
C ASP A 331 -3.13 14.87 12.88
N ASP A 332 -2.47 15.95 12.44
CA ASP A 332 -1.74 16.00 11.17
C ASP A 332 -0.56 15.02 11.13
N ASN A 333 0.12 14.81 12.25
CA ASN A 333 1.26 13.89 12.34
C ASN A 333 0.79 12.43 12.31
N ILE A 334 -0.30 12.12 13.02
CA ILE A 334 -0.96 10.81 12.98
C ILE A 334 -1.42 10.54 11.54
N CYS A 335 -2.09 11.51 10.90
CA CYS A 335 -2.49 11.41 9.50
C CYS A 335 -1.30 11.13 8.59
N ALA A 336 -0.24 11.93 8.66
CA ALA A 336 0.89 11.80 7.77
C ALA A 336 1.62 10.46 7.93
N LYS A 337 1.64 9.93 9.16
CA LYS A 337 2.29 8.67 9.49
C LYS A 337 1.51 7.45 9.00
N TYR A 338 0.18 7.46 9.09
CA TYR A 338 -0.63 6.26 8.86
C TYR A 338 -1.52 6.31 7.62
N CYS A 339 -1.81 7.50 7.08
CA CYS A 339 -2.75 7.71 5.98
C CYS A 339 -2.08 8.11 4.66
N ALA A 340 -0.75 8.18 4.58
CA ALA A 340 -0.02 8.67 3.41
C ALA A 340 -0.48 8.03 2.08
N ASN A 341 -0.69 6.71 2.06
CA ASN A 341 -1.14 5.97 0.87
C ASN A 341 -2.54 6.42 0.40
N ILE A 342 -3.40 6.86 1.31
CA ILE A 342 -4.75 7.33 0.98
C ILE A 342 -4.71 8.80 0.55
N ILE A 343 -3.97 9.64 1.27
CA ILE A 343 -3.85 11.08 1.01
C ILE A 343 -3.27 11.37 -0.37
N HIS A 344 -2.24 10.63 -0.77
CA HIS A 344 -1.54 10.86 -2.05
C HIS A 344 -2.20 10.19 -3.27
N SER A 345 -3.23 9.37 -3.06
CA SER A 345 -3.94 8.73 -4.16
C SER A 345 -4.84 9.72 -4.89
N ARG A 346 -4.78 9.70 -6.22
CA ARG A 346 -5.71 10.45 -7.10
C ARG A 346 -6.98 9.64 -7.42
N GLU A 347 -6.98 8.35 -7.14
CA GLU A 347 -8.06 7.42 -7.50
C GLU A 347 -9.12 7.32 -6.40
N TYR A 348 -8.72 7.55 -5.14
CA TYR A 348 -9.62 7.38 -4.00
C TYR A 348 -10.55 8.57 -3.82
N ILE A 349 -11.80 8.26 -3.46
CA ILE A 349 -12.83 9.22 -3.08
C ILE A 349 -12.31 10.12 -1.93
N GLU A 350 -12.53 11.42 -2.06
CA GLU A 350 -12.06 12.43 -1.09
C GLU A 350 -12.56 12.15 0.34
N ASP A 351 -13.73 11.55 0.51
CA ASP A 351 -14.26 11.19 1.83
C ASP A 351 -13.41 10.13 2.55
N PHE A 352 -12.71 9.24 1.83
CA PHE A 352 -11.74 8.34 2.45
C PHE A 352 -10.49 9.08 2.93
N LYS A 353 -10.10 10.16 2.24
CA LYS A 353 -9.02 11.05 2.69
C LYS A 353 -9.39 11.80 3.96
N LYS A 354 -10.68 12.08 4.19
CA LYS A 354 -11.21 12.62 5.46
C LYS A 354 -11.38 11.54 6.54
N LEU A 355 -11.81 10.33 6.17
CA LEU A 355 -12.06 9.24 7.11
C LEU A 355 -10.77 8.72 7.75
N CYS A 356 -9.72 8.48 6.97
CA CYS A 356 -8.48 7.91 7.48
C CYS A 356 -7.85 8.71 8.65
N PRO A 357 -7.63 10.04 8.57
CA PRO A 357 -7.05 10.79 9.68
C PRO A 357 -7.92 10.70 10.93
N LYS A 358 -9.24 10.84 10.77
CA LYS A 358 -10.19 10.73 11.89
C LYS A 358 -10.12 9.36 12.56
N LEU A 359 -10.18 8.30 11.75
CA LEU A 359 -10.12 6.92 12.21
C LEU A 359 -8.82 6.62 12.97
N THR A 360 -7.67 6.98 12.39
CA THR A 360 -6.36 6.71 12.99
C THR A 360 -6.13 7.51 14.28
N SER A 361 -6.61 8.76 14.36
CA SER A 361 -6.63 9.55 15.59
C SER A 361 -7.57 8.95 16.65
N ASN A 362 -8.78 8.52 16.25
CA ASN A 362 -9.72 7.85 17.15
C ASN A 362 -9.14 6.54 17.71
N ILE A 363 -8.44 5.73 16.92
CA ILE A 363 -7.74 4.53 17.40
C ILE A 363 -6.67 4.92 18.42
N LYS A 364 -5.83 5.92 18.11
CA LYS A 364 -4.71 6.32 18.97
C LYS A 364 -5.17 6.86 20.33
N ASN A 365 -6.28 7.59 20.34
CA ASN A 365 -6.79 8.32 21.51
C ASN A 365 -8.04 7.68 22.14
N LEU A 366 -8.41 6.47 21.71
CA LEU A 366 -9.69 5.84 22.03
C LEU A 366 -10.01 5.81 23.53
N SER A 367 -9.01 5.49 24.36
CA SER A 367 -9.16 5.38 25.81
C SER A 367 -9.47 6.71 26.50
N GLU A 368 -8.97 7.83 25.95
CA GLU A 368 -9.28 9.18 26.44
C GLU A 368 -10.60 9.68 25.87
N THR A 369 -10.81 9.53 24.55
CA THR A 369 -12.05 9.94 23.88
C THR A 369 -13.28 9.27 24.48
N LEU A 370 -13.17 7.99 24.85
CA LEU A 370 -14.24 7.19 25.43
C LEU A 370 -13.94 6.79 26.89
N LYS A 371 -13.35 7.69 27.68
CA LYS A 371 -13.01 7.41 29.09
C LYS A 371 -14.20 6.99 29.96
N ASP A 372 -15.39 7.51 29.66
CA ASP A 372 -16.63 7.19 30.39
C ASP A 372 -17.19 5.79 30.03
N THR A 373 -16.66 5.15 28.99
CA THR A 373 -16.98 3.75 28.65
C THR A 373 -16.03 2.84 29.41
N ASN A 374 -16.55 2.05 30.35
CA ASN A 374 -15.71 1.32 31.32
C ASN A 374 -14.88 0.17 30.71
N SER A 375 -15.40 -0.52 29.69
CA SER A 375 -14.75 -1.69 29.10
C SER A 375 -13.89 -1.32 27.87
N PRO A 376 -12.61 -1.73 27.80
CA PRO A 376 -11.80 -1.61 26.59
C PRO A 376 -12.46 -2.26 25.36
N ASP A 377 -13.11 -3.41 25.55
CA ASP A 377 -13.81 -4.13 24.47
C ASP A 377 -15.03 -3.34 23.98
N ASP A 378 -15.73 -2.67 24.90
CA ASP A 378 -16.85 -1.78 24.54
C ASP A 378 -16.37 -0.59 23.71
N ARG A 379 -15.29 0.07 24.14
CA ARG A 379 -14.69 1.17 23.37
C ARG A 379 -14.33 0.72 21.96
N CYS A 380 -13.76 -0.48 21.84
CA CYS A 380 -13.34 -1.02 20.56
C CYS A 380 -14.51 -1.41 19.65
N THR A 381 -15.58 -1.98 20.21
CA THR A 381 -16.81 -2.31 19.45
C THR A 381 -17.55 -1.05 18.99
N TYR A 382 -17.66 -0.01 19.83
CA TYR A 382 -18.13 1.30 19.39
C TYR A 382 -17.30 1.86 18.23
N LEU A 383 -15.97 1.86 18.33
CA LEU A 383 -15.10 2.35 17.26
C LEU A 383 -15.26 1.54 15.96
N THR A 384 -15.40 0.22 16.08
CA THR A 384 -15.58 -0.69 14.93
C THR A 384 -16.86 -0.35 14.17
N TYR A 385 -18.00 -0.29 14.87
CA TYR A 385 -19.29 -0.01 14.24
C TYR A 385 -19.42 1.43 13.76
N TRP A 386 -18.77 2.38 14.43
CA TRP A 386 -18.62 3.75 13.92
C TRP A 386 -17.89 3.76 12.57
N ALA A 387 -16.75 3.06 12.47
CA ALA A 387 -15.97 3.02 11.23
C ALA A 387 -16.73 2.34 10.09
N TYR A 388 -17.42 1.22 10.38
CA TYR A 388 -18.27 0.53 9.41
C TYR A 388 -19.38 1.43 8.88
N GLU A 389 -20.08 2.15 9.76
CA GLU A 389 -21.12 3.11 9.34
C GLU A 389 -20.55 4.20 8.41
N LYS A 390 -19.40 4.79 8.74
CA LYS A 390 -18.78 5.80 7.87
C LYS A 390 -18.45 5.23 6.49
N ILE A 391 -17.91 4.02 6.41
CA ILE A 391 -17.59 3.35 5.14
C ILE A 391 -18.86 3.04 4.33
N ILE A 392 -19.90 2.50 4.98
CA ILE A 392 -21.21 2.23 4.35
C ILE A 392 -21.78 3.51 3.73
N ASN A 393 -21.75 4.62 4.48
CA ASN A 393 -22.29 5.90 4.02
C ASN A 393 -21.51 6.45 2.82
N ILE A 394 -20.17 6.34 2.81
CA ILE A 394 -19.32 6.75 1.68
C ILE A 394 -19.64 5.93 0.41
N PHE A 395 -19.77 4.60 0.54
CA PHE A 395 -20.11 3.77 -0.62
C PHE A 395 -21.53 4.01 -1.12
N LYS A 396 -22.49 4.27 -0.23
CA LYS A 396 -23.86 4.61 -0.60
C LYS A 396 -23.94 5.93 -1.37
N SER A 397 -23.15 6.93 -0.98
CA SER A 397 -23.08 8.22 -1.69
C SER A 397 -22.31 8.13 -3.02
N HIS A 398 -21.49 7.11 -3.22
CA HIS A 398 -20.65 6.92 -4.41
C HIS A 398 -20.88 5.53 -5.06
N ALA A 399 -22.10 5.29 -5.56
CA ALA A 399 -22.56 3.99 -6.07
C ALA A 399 -21.70 3.37 -7.20
N ILE A 400 -20.85 4.15 -7.88
CA ILE A 400 -19.93 3.69 -8.94
C ILE A 400 -18.70 2.95 -8.36
N HIS A 401 -18.40 3.12 -7.07
CA HIS A 401 -17.15 2.68 -6.43
C HIS A 401 -17.35 1.67 -5.28
N VAL A 402 -18.51 1.02 -5.19
CA VAL A 402 -18.95 0.17 -4.06
C VAL A 402 -18.01 -1.02 -3.76
N HIS A 403 -17.04 -1.30 -4.63
CA HIS A 403 -16.10 -2.40 -4.51
C HIS A 403 -14.62 -2.01 -4.69
N ASP A 404 -14.25 -0.76 -4.37
CA ASP A 404 -12.84 -0.34 -4.36
C ASP A 404 -12.05 -1.09 -3.26
N LYS A 405 -11.60 -2.30 -3.58
CA LYS A 405 -10.82 -3.15 -2.66
C LYS A 405 -9.48 -2.50 -2.31
N SER A 406 -8.92 -1.65 -3.17
CA SER A 406 -7.66 -0.94 -2.94
C SER A 406 -7.76 0.03 -1.77
N VAL A 407 -8.80 0.87 -1.72
CA VAL A 407 -8.96 1.84 -0.62
C VAL A 407 -9.24 1.14 0.72
N ILE A 408 -10.02 0.05 0.71
CA ILE A 408 -10.28 -0.76 1.91
C ILE A 408 -9.00 -1.43 2.43
N ASN A 409 -8.15 -1.95 1.53
CA ASN A 409 -6.85 -2.48 1.92
C ASN A 409 -5.93 -1.40 2.52
N ALA A 410 -5.93 -0.20 1.95
CA ALA A 410 -5.17 0.93 2.47
C ALA A 410 -5.66 1.35 3.88
N LEU A 411 -6.98 1.36 4.12
CA LEU A 411 -7.54 1.61 5.45
C LEU A 411 -7.17 0.52 6.45
N ASN A 412 -7.24 -0.76 6.06
CA ASN A 412 -6.81 -1.88 6.91
C ASN A 412 -5.32 -1.76 7.30
N GLN A 413 -4.46 -1.34 6.37
CA GLN A 413 -3.05 -1.07 6.66
C GLN A 413 -2.90 0.05 7.69
N ALA A 414 -3.63 1.16 7.55
CA ALA A 414 -3.60 2.26 8.50
C ALA A 414 -4.03 1.81 9.91
N VAL A 415 -5.13 1.05 10.03
CA VAL A 415 -5.62 0.49 11.31
C VAL A 415 -4.57 -0.42 11.95
N PHE A 416 -3.95 -1.30 11.15
CA PHE A 416 -2.90 -2.19 11.62
C PHE A 416 -1.67 -1.43 12.13
N MET A 417 -1.20 -0.44 11.36
CA MET A 417 -0.02 0.35 11.72
C MET A 417 -0.22 1.12 13.02
N VAL A 418 -1.34 1.81 13.21
CA VAL A 418 -1.63 2.53 14.47
C VAL A 418 -1.63 1.57 15.65
N ASN A 419 -2.32 0.43 15.53
CA ASN A 419 -2.41 -0.57 16.59
C ASN A 419 -1.07 -1.24 16.92
N SER A 420 -0.17 -1.37 15.95
CA SER A 420 1.15 -1.98 16.16
C SER A 420 2.00 -1.20 17.18
N GLU A 421 1.76 0.10 17.32
CA GLU A 421 2.45 1.00 18.25
C GLU A 421 1.71 1.23 19.57
N LEU A 422 0.54 0.62 19.74
CA LEU A 422 -0.24 0.70 20.98
C LEU A 422 0.12 -0.41 21.96
N SER A 423 -0.03 -0.14 23.25
CA SER A 423 0.12 -1.14 24.29
C SER A 423 -1.02 -2.16 24.20
N SER A 424 -0.80 -3.42 24.61
CA SER A 424 -1.80 -4.49 24.41
C SER A 424 -3.20 -4.19 24.98
N LYS A 425 -3.27 -3.39 26.06
CA LYS A 425 -4.53 -2.97 26.70
C LYS A 425 -5.28 -1.86 25.94
N ASP A 426 -4.60 -1.15 25.05
CA ASP A 426 -5.15 -0.03 24.27
C ASP A 426 -5.39 -0.41 22.81
N LYS A 427 -5.01 -1.63 22.40
CA LYS A 427 -5.22 -2.12 21.04
C LYS A 427 -6.71 -2.36 20.78
N CYS A 428 -7.16 -1.89 19.64
CA CYS A 428 -8.47 -2.20 19.08
C CYS A 428 -8.27 -2.77 17.67
N LEU A 429 -8.24 -4.11 17.59
CA LEU A 429 -7.98 -4.82 16.35
C LEU A 429 -9.32 -5.19 15.67
N PHE A 430 -9.56 -4.55 14.53
CA PHE A 430 -10.65 -4.88 13.62
C PHE A 430 -10.17 -4.69 12.18
N SER A 431 -10.90 -5.31 11.25
CA SER A 431 -10.63 -5.22 9.82
C SER A 431 -11.90 -4.93 9.07
N PHE A 432 -11.77 -4.23 7.95
CA PHE A 432 -12.85 -3.96 7.00
C PHE A 432 -13.06 -5.15 6.06
N THR A 433 -13.22 -6.34 6.66
CA THR A 433 -13.51 -7.60 5.99
C THR A 433 -14.93 -8.00 6.32
N GLY A 434 -15.76 -8.28 5.31
CA GLY A 434 -17.15 -8.69 5.51
C GLY A 434 -18.09 -8.00 4.53
N ASN A 435 -19.37 -8.28 4.69
CA ASN A 435 -20.42 -7.70 3.85
C ASN A 435 -20.98 -6.42 4.49
N LEU A 436 -21.24 -5.39 3.66
CA LEU A 436 -21.86 -4.14 4.12
C LEU A 436 -23.24 -4.37 4.74
N SER A 437 -23.99 -5.39 4.31
CA SER A 437 -25.28 -5.74 4.94
C SER A 437 -25.09 -6.30 6.34
N GLU A 438 -24.11 -7.19 6.54
CA GLU A 438 -23.84 -7.79 7.85
C GLU A 438 -23.43 -6.70 8.86
N TRP A 439 -22.59 -5.75 8.45
CA TRP A 439 -22.17 -4.64 9.32
C TRP A 439 -23.35 -3.77 9.79
N LYS A 440 -24.41 -3.65 8.98
CA LYS A 440 -25.63 -2.92 9.35
C LYS A 440 -26.39 -3.67 10.44
N ASP A 441 -26.62 -4.96 10.23
CA ASP A 441 -27.36 -5.82 11.16
C ASP A 441 -26.62 -5.91 12.50
N GLU A 442 -25.30 -6.14 12.46
CA GLU A 442 -24.44 -6.16 13.65
C GLU A 442 -24.48 -4.84 14.42
N LYS A 443 -24.42 -3.69 13.73
CA LYS A 443 -24.49 -2.38 14.38
C LYS A 443 -25.85 -2.17 15.05
N LEU A 444 -26.97 -2.50 14.39
CA LEU A 444 -28.30 -2.35 14.97
C LEU A 444 -28.48 -3.21 16.23
N LEU A 445 -28.02 -4.45 16.20
CA LEU A 445 -28.03 -5.35 17.35
C LEU A 445 -27.14 -4.83 18.48
N HIS A 446 -25.91 -4.41 18.16
CA HIS A 446 -25.00 -3.78 19.13
C HIS A 446 -25.68 -2.58 19.81
N ASP A 447 -26.22 -1.66 19.03
CA ASP A 447 -26.85 -0.43 19.53
C ASP A 447 -28.09 -0.73 20.36
N TYR A 448 -28.90 -1.72 19.97
CA TYR A 448 -30.01 -2.22 20.79
C TYR A 448 -29.55 -2.64 22.19
N PHE A 449 -28.54 -3.49 22.32
CA PHE A 449 -28.07 -3.94 23.64
C PHE A 449 -27.45 -2.80 24.45
N LYS A 450 -26.82 -1.81 23.80
CA LYS A 450 -26.28 -0.62 24.47
C LYS A 450 -27.37 0.36 24.92
N ASN A 451 -28.49 0.40 24.21
CA ASN A 451 -29.61 1.29 24.49
C ASN A 451 -30.71 0.66 25.36
N TYR A 452 -30.68 -0.66 25.56
CA TYR A 452 -31.74 -1.44 26.20
C TYR A 452 -32.23 -0.83 27.51
N GLU A 453 -31.33 -0.45 28.43
CA GLU A 453 -31.73 0.11 29.73
C GLU A 453 -32.50 1.43 29.62
N LYS A 454 -32.19 2.26 28.62
CA LYS A 454 -32.86 3.55 28.42
C LYS A 454 -34.24 3.34 27.78
N ILE A 455 -34.31 2.41 26.81
CA ILE A 455 -35.58 2.04 26.14
C ILE A 455 -36.53 1.35 27.14
N SER A 456 -36.04 0.40 27.95
CA SER A 456 -36.86 -0.38 28.88
C SER A 456 -37.47 0.46 30.01
N LYS A 457 -36.81 1.55 30.40
CA LYS A 457 -37.34 2.51 31.39
C LYS A 457 -38.39 3.45 30.81
N CYS A 458 -38.56 3.51 29.48
CA CYS A 458 -39.52 4.41 28.84
C CYS A 458 -40.95 4.20 29.39
N SER A 459 -41.34 2.95 29.66
CA SER A 459 -42.64 2.56 30.21
C SER A 459 -42.95 3.11 31.61
N THR A 460 -41.95 3.63 32.34
CA THR A 460 -42.06 4.03 33.75
C THR A 460 -42.02 5.54 33.99
N SER A 461 -41.81 6.36 32.97
CA SER A 461 -41.60 7.81 33.13
C SER A 461 -42.90 8.63 32.96
N THR A 462 -43.12 9.60 33.85
CA THR A 462 -44.29 10.49 33.89
C THR A 462 -44.28 11.61 32.82
N ASN A 463 -43.20 11.74 32.05
CA ASN A 463 -43.01 12.75 31.00
C ASN A 463 -42.86 12.07 29.62
N GLY A 464 -43.92 11.40 29.19
CA GLY A 464 -43.97 10.61 27.96
C GLY A 464 -43.57 11.40 26.70
N THR A 465 -42.34 11.19 26.25
CA THR A 465 -42.13 10.93 24.83
C THR A 465 -42.84 9.60 24.54
N ASP A 466 -43.75 9.57 23.57
CA ASP A 466 -44.56 8.38 23.29
C ASP A 466 -43.61 7.21 22.99
N CYS A 467 -43.48 6.26 23.92
CA CYS A 467 -42.60 5.09 23.78
C CYS A 467 -42.94 4.28 22.52
N LYS A 468 -44.12 4.52 21.94
CA LYS A 468 -44.51 4.00 20.64
C LYS A 468 -43.58 4.40 19.50
N SER A 469 -42.84 5.49 19.64
CA SER A 469 -41.81 5.88 18.67
C SER A 469 -40.75 4.79 18.49
N TYR A 470 -40.48 3.95 19.50
CA TYR A 470 -39.55 2.83 19.39
C TYR A 470 -40.14 1.57 18.74
N CYS A 471 -41.45 1.50 18.48
CA CYS A 471 -42.08 0.25 18.06
C CYS A 471 -41.55 -0.28 16.73
N ASP A 472 -41.43 0.57 15.72
CA ASP A 472 -40.94 0.15 14.40
C ASP A 472 -39.47 -0.31 14.48
N TYR A 473 -38.65 0.42 15.25
CA TYR A 473 -37.28 0.02 15.53
C TYR A 473 -37.20 -1.34 16.24
N LEU A 474 -37.96 -1.54 17.32
CA LEU A 474 -37.93 -2.80 18.08
C LEU A 474 -38.50 -3.97 17.28
N LYS A 475 -39.48 -3.74 16.40
CA LYS A 475 -40.00 -4.75 15.48
C LYS A 475 -38.89 -5.24 14.56
N HIS A 476 -38.15 -4.33 13.96
CA HIS A 476 -37.01 -4.68 13.12
C HIS A 476 -35.88 -5.36 13.90
N ILE A 477 -35.57 -4.89 15.11
CA ILE A 477 -34.61 -5.55 15.99
C ILE A 477 -35.05 -6.97 16.36
N SER A 478 -36.34 -7.23 16.54
CA SER A 478 -36.85 -8.59 16.80
C SER A 478 -36.56 -9.53 15.63
N GLU A 479 -36.81 -9.09 14.39
CA GLU A 479 -36.49 -9.85 13.18
C GLU A 479 -34.98 -10.15 13.09
N LEU A 480 -34.13 -9.13 13.33
CA LEU A 480 -32.67 -9.30 13.36
C LEU A 480 -32.23 -10.25 14.47
N TYR A 481 -32.78 -10.13 15.67
CA TYR A 481 -32.44 -10.98 16.81
C TYR A 481 -32.73 -12.45 16.51
N SER A 482 -33.90 -12.77 15.98
CA SER A 482 -34.30 -14.12 15.60
C SER A 482 -33.44 -14.71 14.48
N SER A 483 -32.96 -13.89 13.54
CA SER A 483 -32.08 -14.39 12.47
C SER A 483 -30.63 -14.61 12.91
N HIS A 484 -30.18 -13.97 14.00
CA HIS A 484 -28.82 -14.09 14.53
C HIS A 484 -28.69 -15.06 15.71
N ILE A 485 -29.72 -15.26 16.53
CA ILE A 485 -29.64 -16.08 17.76
C ILE A 485 -29.10 -17.48 17.51
N ASN A 486 -29.55 -18.17 16.45
CA ASN A 486 -29.10 -19.51 16.11
C ASN A 486 -27.61 -19.59 15.72
N LYS A 487 -27.02 -18.48 15.26
CA LYS A 487 -25.60 -18.38 14.88
C LYS A 487 -24.73 -17.86 16.03
N CYS A 488 -25.33 -17.07 16.92
CA CYS A 488 -24.60 -16.33 17.95
C CYS A 488 -24.73 -16.93 19.35
N CYS A 489 -25.69 -17.83 19.59
CA CYS A 489 -25.94 -18.41 20.90
C CYS A 489 -25.85 -19.94 20.90
N SER A 490 -25.17 -20.46 21.91
CA SER A 490 -25.16 -21.87 22.26
C SER A 490 -25.45 -22.02 23.74
N CYS A 491 -26.59 -22.62 24.10
CA CYS A 491 -27.06 -22.74 25.47
C CYS A 491 -27.10 -24.20 25.95
N TYR A 492 -27.02 -24.41 27.26
CA TYR A 492 -27.12 -25.73 27.91
C TYR A 492 -28.06 -25.67 29.11
N SER A 493 -28.90 -26.69 29.31
CA SER A 493 -30.01 -26.64 30.28
C SER A 493 -29.71 -27.09 31.72
N TYR A 494 -28.56 -27.72 32.03
CA TYR A 494 -28.33 -28.37 33.34
C TYR A 494 -27.06 -27.90 34.07
N PRO A 495 -27.13 -27.57 35.38
CA PRO A 495 -28.28 -27.54 36.29
C PRO A 495 -29.13 -26.25 36.20
N LYS A 496 -28.69 -25.25 35.43
CA LYS A 496 -29.44 -24.04 35.05
C LYS A 496 -29.04 -23.69 33.61
N ARG A 497 -29.89 -22.93 32.90
CA ARG A 497 -29.57 -22.46 31.55
C ARG A 497 -28.31 -21.59 31.59
N VAL A 498 -27.27 -22.00 30.87
CA VAL A 498 -26.06 -21.20 30.65
C VAL A 498 -25.85 -21.08 29.15
N CYS A 499 -25.71 -19.86 28.67
CA CYS A 499 -25.50 -19.56 27.26
C CYS A 499 -24.08 -19.02 27.02
N SER A 500 -23.50 -19.42 25.89
CA SER A 500 -22.24 -18.92 25.38
C SER A 500 -22.49 -18.03 24.17
N GLU A 501 -21.83 -16.87 24.14
CA GLU A 501 -21.90 -15.90 23.04
C GLU A 501 -20.79 -16.18 22.03
N LEU A 502 -21.17 -16.57 20.82
CA LEU A 502 -20.26 -16.75 19.69
C LEU A 502 -19.99 -15.43 18.94
N CYS A 503 -20.85 -14.43 19.15
CA CYS A 503 -20.77 -13.10 18.56
C CYS A 503 -20.67 -11.99 19.63
N PRO A 504 -19.69 -12.06 20.57
CA PRO A 504 -19.66 -11.18 21.75
C PRO A 504 -19.48 -9.69 21.43
N LYS A 505 -19.17 -9.34 20.18
CA LYS A 505 -19.03 -7.94 19.73
C LYS A 505 -20.36 -7.20 19.60
N TYR A 506 -21.45 -7.91 19.30
CA TYR A 506 -22.73 -7.27 19.00
C TYR A 506 -23.96 -8.05 19.48
N PHE A 507 -23.81 -9.29 19.96
CA PHE A 507 -24.94 -10.12 20.35
C PHE A 507 -24.84 -10.57 21.82
N LYS A 508 -25.95 -10.48 22.55
CA LYS A 508 -26.07 -11.03 23.92
C LYS A 508 -27.02 -12.23 23.96
N CYS A 509 -26.56 -13.32 24.56
CA CYS A 509 -27.32 -14.56 24.70
C CYS A 509 -28.01 -14.65 26.06
N ASP A 510 -28.77 -13.62 26.40
CA ASP A 510 -29.51 -13.52 27.64
C ASP A 510 -30.98 -13.22 27.31
N ILE A 511 -31.86 -14.06 27.86
CA ILE A 511 -33.30 -14.01 27.64
C ILE A 511 -33.91 -12.68 28.08
N GLY A 512 -33.32 -12.01 29.07
CA GLY A 512 -33.79 -10.70 29.52
C GLY A 512 -33.70 -9.62 28.45
N TYR A 513 -32.89 -9.82 27.40
CA TYR A 513 -32.78 -8.89 26.28
C TYR A 513 -33.64 -9.27 25.08
N PHE A 514 -34.62 -10.17 25.21
CA PHE A 514 -35.48 -10.56 24.09
C PHE A 514 -36.32 -9.35 23.58
N PRO A 515 -36.16 -8.92 22.31
CA PRO A 515 -36.80 -7.69 21.83
C PRO A 515 -38.32 -7.74 21.78
N SER A 516 -38.92 -8.90 21.49
CA SER A 516 -40.39 -9.03 21.45
C SER A 516 -41.03 -8.81 22.82
N ASP A 517 -40.39 -9.29 23.90
CA ASP A 517 -40.86 -9.04 25.26
C ASP A 517 -40.78 -7.55 25.59
N LEU A 518 -39.69 -6.89 25.20
CA LEU A 518 -39.55 -5.45 25.39
C LEU A 518 -40.63 -4.67 24.61
N LEU A 519 -40.89 -5.06 23.36
CA LEU A 519 -41.91 -4.46 22.50
C LEU A 519 -43.31 -4.56 23.14
N TYR A 520 -43.65 -5.71 23.70
CA TYR A 520 -44.88 -5.91 24.48
C TYR A 520 -44.91 -5.02 25.73
N ASN A 521 -43.83 -5.02 26.52
CA ASN A 521 -43.74 -4.30 27.79
C ASN A 521 -43.86 -2.78 27.66
N ILE A 522 -43.49 -2.19 26.52
CA ILE A 522 -43.61 -0.75 26.27
C ILE A 522 -44.94 -0.36 25.59
N GLY A 523 -45.86 -1.30 25.40
CA GLY A 523 -47.23 -1.04 24.90
C GLY A 523 -47.34 -0.85 23.39
N CYS A 524 -46.41 -1.43 22.61
CA CYS A 524 -46.54 -1.46 21.15
C CYS A 524 -47.68 -2.40 20.74
N LYS A 525 -48.66 -1.89 19.98
CA LYS A 525 -49.70 -2.74 19.38
C LYS A 525 -49.05 -3.61 18.31
N VAL A 526 -49.04 -4.91 18.52
CA VAL A 526 -48.74 -5.88 17.45
C VAL A 526 -49.92 -5.77 16.48
N LYS A 527 -49.71 -5.29 15.26
CA LYS A 527 -50.77 -5.27 14.25
C LYS A 527 -51.14 -6.72 13.93
N GLU A 528 -52.32 -7.15 14.34
CA GLU A 528 -53.08 -8.17 13.62
C GLU A 528 -53.18 -7.67 12.17
N GLU A 529 -52.63 -8.43 11.22
CA GLU A 529 -52.84 -8.13 9.81
C GLU A 529 -54.36 -8.19 9.58
N GLU A 530 -54.93 -7.10 9.05
CA GLU A 530 -56.32 -7.03 8.61
C GLU A 530 -56.54 -8.10 7.52
N GLY A 531 -56.95 -9.29 7.97
CA GLY A 531 -57.45 -10.40 7.18
C GLY A 531 -58.76 -10.82 7.82
N GLU A 532 -59.76 -10.97 6.97
CA GLU A 532 -61.19 -11.14 7.26
C GLU A 532 -61.51 -12.09 8.42
N GLU A 533 -62.57 -11.74 9.15
CA GLU A 533 -63.22 -12.57 10.16
C GLU A 533 -63.45 -13.99 9.62
N ASP A 534 -62.59 -14.92 10.01
CA ASP A 534 -62.87 -16.36 10.00
C ASP A 534 -62.20 -16.99 11.22
N GLU A 535 -62.97 -17.87 11.87
CA GLU A 535 -62.80 -18.41 13.22
C GLU A 535 -61.45 -19.12 13.47
N GLU A 536 -60.94 -18.94 14.70
CA GLU A 536 -59.92 -19.76 15.38
C GLU A 536 -58.59 -20.00 14.65
N ASN A 537 -57.73 -18.98 14.60
CA ASN A 537 -56.27 -19.18 14.60
C ASN A 537 -55.59 -18.08 15.42
N GLU A 538 -55.54 -18.27 16.74
CA GLU A 538 -54.66 -17.53 17.63
C GLU A 538 -53.21 -17.84 17.23
N LYS A 539 -52.60 -16.97 16.41
CA LYS A 539 -51.21 -17.10 15.99
C LYS A 539 -50.33 -16.90 17.22
N SER A 540 -49.94 -17.99 17.88
CA SER A 540 -49.14 -17.94 19.11
C SER A 540 -47.85 -17.18 18.85
N TYR A 541 -47.64 -16.08 19.57
CA TYR A 541 -46.38 -15.35 19.59
C TYR A 541 -45.25 -16.30 20.02
N GLU A 542 -44.15 -16.32 19.28
CA GLU A 542 -42.96 -17.08 19.68
C GLU A 542 -42.39 -16.44 20.95
N THR A 543 -42.45 -17.16 22.07
CA THR A 543 -41.94 -16.66 23.36
C THR A 543 -40.42 -16.65 23.37
N ALA A 544 -39.82 -15.84 24.25
CA ALA A 544 -38.37 -15.89 24.48
C ALA A 544 -37.91 -17.33 24.80
N GLU A 545 -38.70 -18.08 25.59
CA GLU A 545 -38.48 -19.48 25.90
C GLU A 545 -38.48 -20.38 24.66
N ASP A 546 -39.38 -20.17 23.69
CA ASP A 546 -39.45 -20.94 22.45
C ASP A 546 -38.19 -20.73 21.61
N VAL A 547 -37.77 -19.48 21.44
CA VAL A 547 -36.55 -19.15 20.68
C VAL A 547 -35.31 -19.73 21.37
N PHE A 548 -35.19 -19.55 22.68
CA PHE A 548 -34.04 -20.05 23.42
C PHE A 548 -34.02 -21.59 23.51
N ARG A 549 -35.16 -22.27 23.41
CA ARG A 549 -35.22 -23.74 23.32
C ARG A 549 -34.48 -24.25 22.08
N ASN A 550 -34.58 -23.55 20.95
CA ASN A 550 -33.92 -23.95 19.70
C ASN A 550 -32.40 -23.89 19.74
N VAL A 551 -31.84 -23.01 20.60
CA VAL A 551 -30.39 -22.88 20.82
C VAL A 551 -29.89 -23.56 22.09
N THR A 552 -30.79 -24.21 22.85
CA THR A 552 -30.43 -24.91 24.08
C THR A 552 -30.31 -26.40 23.85
N VAL A 553 -29.12 -26.93 24.12
CA VAL A 553 -28.87 -28.37 24.08
C VAL A 553 -29.05 -28.98 25.47
N ASP A 554 -29.85 -30.04 25.53
CA ASP A 554 -30.01 -30.82 26.75
C ASP A 554 -28.80 -31.74 26.96
N LEU A 555 -28.01 -31.44 28.00
CA LEU A 555 -26.83 -32.23 28.36
C LEU A 555 -27.18 -33.65 28.81
N ASP A 556 -28.38 -33.89 29.34
CA ASP A 556 -28.84 -35.24 29.68
C ASP A 556 -29.19 -36.03 28.41
N VAL A 557 -29.69 -35.37 27.37
CA VAL A 557 -29.87 -35.98 26.04
C VAL A 557 -28.51 -36.32 25.41
N ILE A 558 -27.53 -35.42 25.48
CA ILE A 558 -26.15 -35.73 25.02
C ILE A 558 -25.56 -36.89 25.82
N LYS A 559 -25.60 -36.85 27.16
CA LYS A 559 -25.04 -37.93 28.00
C LYS A 559 -25.73 -39.27 27.74
N ARG A 560 -27.05 -39.31 27.60
CA ARG A 560 -27.80 -40.54 27.27
C ARG A 560 -27.49 -41.04 25.86
N SER A 561 -27.37 -40.16 24.87
CA SER A 561 -27.01 -40.53 23.50
C SER A 561 -25.58 -41.10 23.38
N HIS A 562 -24.65 -40.70 24.25
CA HIS A 562 -23.33 -41.30 24.35
C HIS A 562 -23.32 -42.63 25.12
N ILE A 563 -24.30 -42.86 26.00
CA ILE A 563 -24.48 -44.14 26.73
C ILE A 563 -25.17 -45.18 25.84
N GLU A 564 -25.95 -44.76 24.83
CA GLU A 564 -26.69 -45.64 23.90
C GLU A 564 -25.90 -46.14 22.68
N LYS A 565 -24.57 -45.94 22.58
CA LYS A 565 -23.77 -46.72 21.62
C LYS A 565 -23.70 -48.18 22.10
N PRO A 566 -24.37 -49.15 21.45
CA PRO A 566 -24.38 -50.51 21.94
C PRO A 566 -23.03 -51.16 21.64
N PHE A 567 -22.49 -51.81 22.65
CA PHE A 567 -21.65 -52.99 22.49
C PHE A 567 -22.37 -54.02 21.60
N HIS A 568 -22.18 -53.95 20.29
CA HIS A 568 -22.48 -55.06 19.39
C HIS A 568 -21.38 -55.23 18.35
N SER A 569 -20.34 -55.96 18.76
CA SER A 569 -19.79 -57.09 17.99
C SER A 569 -18.62 -57.70 18.75
N ALA A 570 -18.92 -58.53 19.76
CA ALA A 570 -17.99 -59.56 20.21
C ALA A 570 -18.59 -60.91 19.81
N GLY A 571 -17.85 -61.64 18.97
CA GLY A 571 -17.88 -63.10 18.93
C GLY A 571 -18.68 -63.73 17.79
N ILE A 572 -18.00 -64.02 16.68
CA ILE A 572 -18.01 -65.38 16.10
C ILE A 572 -16.57 -65.73 15.72
N LEU A 573 -15.95 -66.59 16.53
CA LEU A 573 -14.86 -67.50 16.14
C LEU A 573 -15.40 -68.45 15.06
N VAL A 574 -14.61 -68.80 14.04
CA VAL A 574 -14.32 -70.18 13.61
C VAL A 574 -13.25 -70.17 12.49
N SER A 575 -12.25 -71.04 12.72
CA SER A 575 -11.23 -71.64 11.82
C SER A 575 -10.23 -70.74 11.11
#